data_AF-A0A960JYX5-F1
#
_entry.id   AF-A0A960JYX5-F1
#
_cell.length_a   1.000
_cell.length_b   1.000
_cell.length_c   1.000
_cell.angle_alpha   90.00
_cell.angle_beta   90.00
_cell.angle_gamma   90.00
#
_symmetry.space_group_name_H-M   'P 1'
#
loop_
_entity.id
_entity.type
_entity.pdbx_description
1 polymer ?
#
loop_
_entity_poly.entity_id
_entity_poly.type
_entity_poly.pdbx_seq_one_letter_code
_entity_poly.pdbx_strand_id
1 'polypeptide(L)'
;EDLQEVEGGYLFHLGRSKTDPEGKGTVYPVLGRAGEALGRWLAELEAQGVKDGPLFRSVTRHGRLGGDLSGRSVARLVQRLARRAGVANWKDFAAHSLRSGFATETGRAGVTAAEGMRMTGHRSLSVFTGYHEAGAILNNPAARLAD
;
A
#
# COMPACT_ATOMS: atom_id res chain seq x y z
N GLU A 1 -17.05 -0.20 -8.62
CA GLU A 1 -16.95 -1.55 -9.24
C GLU A 1 -15.79 -2.36 -8.66
N ASP A 2 -14.60 -1.79 -8.54
CA ASP A 2 -13.41 -2.49 -8.02
C ASP A 2 -13.33 -2.66 -6.50
N LEU A 3 -14.35 -2.24 -5.74
CA LEU A 3 -14.37 -2.31 -4.28
C LEU A 3 -15.61 -3.05 -3.80
N GLN A 4 -15.39 -4.03 -2.93
CA GLN A 4 -16.42 -4.74 -2.21
C GLN A 4 -16.25 -4.48 -0.72
N GLU A 5 -17.30 -4.00 -0.05
CA GLU A 5 -17.29 -3.84 1.41
C GLU A 5 -17.36 -5.20 2.10
N VAL A 6 -16.59 -5.34 3.18
CA VAL A 6 -16.53 -6.54 4.02
C VAL A 6 -16.42 -6.13 5.49
N GLU A 7 -16.61 -7.09 6.40
CA GLU A 7 -16.37 -6.82 7.83
C GLU A 7 -14.93 -6.31 8.05
N GLY A 8 -14.82 -5.14 8.67
CA GLY A 8 -13.52 -4.51 8.99
C GLY A 8 -12.83 -3.77 7.83
N GLY A 9 -13.46 -3.63 6.65
CA GLY A 9 -12.94 -2.79 5.57
C GLY A 9 -13.44 -3.17 4.18
N TYR A 10 -12.51 -3.32 3.23
CA TYR A 10 -12.84 -3.52 1.82
C TYR A 10 -11.95 -4.59 1.17
N LEU A 11 -12.47 -5.29 0.18
CA LEU A 11 -11.71 -6.03 -0.81
C LEU A 11 -11.57 -5.18 -2.07
N PHE A 12 -10.33 -4.90 -2.47
CA PHE A 12 -10.01 -4.15 -3.67
C PHE A 12 -9.57 -5.08 -4.79
N HIS A 13 -10.34 -5.10 -5.88
CA HIS A 13 -10.02 -5.85 -7.08
C HIS A 13 -9.14 -5.00 -8.00
N LEU A 14 -7.85 -5.30 -8.04
CA LEU A 14 -6.92 -4.68 -8.97
C LEU A 14 -6.97 -5.43 -10.30
N GLY A 15 -7.64 -4.86 -11.31
CA GLY A 15 -7.83 -5.47 -12.63
C GLY A 15 -6.53 -5.71 -13.42
N ARG A 16 -6.02 -4.72 -14.15
CA ARG A 16 -4.78 -4.89 -14.94
C ARG A 16 -3.59 -4.29 -14.22
N SER A 17 -2.52 -5.06 -14.07
CA SER A 17 -1.26 -4.57 -13.51
C SER A 17 -0.08 -4.86 -14.44
N LYS A 18 1.04 -4.17 -14.25
CA LYS A 18 2.30 -4.45 -14.98
C LYS A 18 2.74 -5.92 -14.83
N THR A 19 2.34 -6.55 -13.74
CA THR A 19 2.68 -7.94 -13.39
C THR A 19 1.55 -8.93 -13.66
N ASP A 20 0.42 -8.49 -14.20
CA ASP A 20 -0.69 -9.34 -14.65
C ASP A 20 -1.16 -8.90 -16.05
N PRO A 21 -0.43 -9.30 -17.10
CA PRO A 21 -0.80 -8.99 -18.48
C PRO A 21 -2.06 -9.72 -18.94
N GLU A 22 -2.35 -10.88 -18.34
CA GLU A 22 -3.51 -11.73 -18.64
C GLU A 22 -4.82 -11.17 -18.07
N GLY A 23 -4.74 -10.21 -17.14
CA GLY A 23 -5.90 -9.48 -16.63
C GLY A 23 -6.82 -10.33 -15.75
N LYS A 24 -6.27 -11.38 -15.11
CA LYS A 24 -7.02 -12.19 -14.14
C LYS A 24 -7.43 -11.38 -12.91
N GLY A 25 -6.73 -10.28 -12.66
CA GLY A 25 -6.95 -9.42 -11.51
C GLY A 25 -6.38 -10.04 -10.24
N THR A 26 -6.18 -9.20 -9.24
CA THR A 26 -5.81 -9.66 -7.90
C THR A 26 -6.65 -8.91 -6.88
N VAL A 27 -7.18 -9.64 -5.91
CA VAL A 27 -7.93 -9.06 -4.80
C VAL A 27 -6.98 -8.78 -3.64
N TYR A 28 -7.00 -7.54 -3.16
CA TYR A 28 -6.23 -7.09 -2.00
C TYR A 28 -7.16 -6.67 -0.86
N PRO A 29 -6.96 -7.19 0.35
CA PRO A 29 -7.70 -6.70 1.52
C PRO A 29 -7.18 -5.32 1.94
N VAL A 30 -8.10 -4.39 2.19
CA VAL A 30 -7.87 -3.06 2.73
C VAL A 30 -8.65 -2.95 4.03
N LEU A 31 -8.00 -3.35 5.13
CA LEU A 31 -8.62 -3.54 6.44
C LEU A 31 -8.05 -2.57 7.49
N GLY A 32 -8.71 -2.52 8.65
CA GLY A 32 -8.29 -1.73 9.81
C GLY A 32 -8.16 -0.24 9.47
N ARG A 33 -7.09 0.41 9.94
CA ARG A 33 -6.87 1.86 9.73
C ARG A 33 -6.91 2.29 8.26
N ALA A 34 -6.45 1.44 7.35
CA ALA A 34 -6.50 1.72 5.92
C ALA A 34 -7.93 1.64 5.37
N GLY A 35 -8.71 0.64 5.81
CA GLY A 35 -10.12 0.52 5.50
C GLY A 35 -10.94 1.69 6.04
N GLU A 36 -10.73 2.08 7.30
CA GLU A 36 -11.39 3.25 7.90
C GLU A 36 -11.10 4.54 7.13
N ALA A 37 -9.84 4.76 6.74
CA ALA A 37 -9.45 5.93 5.95
C ALA A 37 -10.09 5.91 4.56
N LEU A 38 -10.19 4.74 3.93
CA LEU A 38 -10.88 4.56 2.66
C LEU A 38 -12.38 4.84 2.79
N GLY A 39 -13.04 4.35 3.83
CA GLY A 39 -14.46 4.62 4.08
C GLY A 39 -14.76 6.10 4.25
N ARG A 40 -13.92 6.84 5.00
CA ARG A 40 -14.03 8.30 5.10
C ARG A 40 -13.89 8.99 3.75
N TRP A 41 -12.95 8.53 2.92
CA TRP A 41 -12.77 9.09 1.58
C TRP A 41 -13.97 8.79 0.66
N LEU A 42 -14.53 7.57 0.71
CA LEU A 42 -15.73 7.21 -0.05
C LEU A 42 -16.93 8.08 0.34
N ALA A 43 -17.11 8.38 1.63
CA ALA A 43 -18.15 9.28 2.10
C ALA A 43 -17.98 10.71 1.54
N GLU A 44 -16.74 11.21 1.44
CA GLU A 44 -16.46 12.51 0.81
C GLU A 44 -16.75 12.53 -0.69
N LEU A 45 -16.43 11.42 -1.40
CA LEU A 45 -16.79 11.26 -2.81
C LEU A 45 -18.32 11.29 -3.00
N GLU A 46 -19.04 10.56 -2.16
CA GLU A 46 -20.50 10.51 -2.20
C GLU A 46 -21.13 11.88 -1.90
N ALA A 47 -20.65 12.59 -0.88
CA ALA A 47 -21.11 13.94 -0.53
C ALA A 47 -20.92 14.95 -1.66
N GLN A 48 -19.93 14.74 -2.54
CA GLN A 48 -19.67 15.55 -3.73
C GLN A 48 -20.32 15.00 -5.00
N GLY A 49 -21.20 14.00 -4.89
CA GLY A 49 -21.97 13.44 -6.00
C GLY A 49 -21.19 12.52 -6.93
N VAL A 50 -20.02 12.03 -6.52
CA VAL A 50 -19.21 11.10 -7.31
C VAL A 50 -19.73 9.68 -7.09
N LYS A 51 -20.17 9.02 -8.16
CA LYS A 51 -20.72 7.66 -8.14
C LYS A 51 -19.89 6.64 -8.92
N ASP A 52 -19.05 7.09 -9.85
CA ASP A 52 -18.20 6.25 -10.69
C ASP A 52 -16.82 6.90 -10.94
N GLY A 53 -15.97 6.22 -11.70
CA GLY A 53 -14.66 6.71 -12.14
C GLY A 53 -13.52 6.44 -11.15
N PRO A 54 -12.40 7.19 -11.26
CA PRO A 54 -11.20 6.93 -10.47
C PRO A 54 -11.45 7.01 -8.97
N LEU A 55 -11.01 5.99 -8.22
CA LEU A 55 -11.12 5.95 -6.76
C LEU A 55 -10.34 7.09 -6.11
N PHE A 56 -9.09 7.30 -6.54
CA PHE A 56 -8.28 8.42 -6.08
C PHE A 56 -8.28 9.54 -7.10
N ARG A 57 -8.71 10.71 -6.67
CA ARG A 57 -8.89 11.90 -7.50
C ARG A 57 -7.94 13.01 -7.06
N SER A 58 -7.58 13.87 -8.01
CA SER A 58 -6.93 15.13 -7.70
C SER A 58 -7.88 16.01 -6.86
N VAL A 59 -7.34 16.72 -5.88
CA VAL A 59 -8.10 17.65 -5.03
C VAL A 59 -7.44 19.01 -5.13
N THR A 60 -8.21 20.01 -5.53
CA THR A 60 -7.73 21.40 -5.62
C THR A 60 -7.56 22.00 -4.21
N ARG A 61 -6.86 23.13 -4.10
CA ARG A 61 -6.71 23.84 -2.81
C ARG A 61 -8.04 24.30 -2.19
N HIS A 62 -9.12 24.30 -2.97
CA HIS A 62 -10.47 24.68 -2.55
C HIS A 62 -11.36 23.45 -2.26
N GLY A 63 -10.79 22.25 -2.17
CA GLY A 63 -11.53 21.02 -1.85
C GLY A 63 -12.28 20.40 -3.02
N ARG A 64 -12.26 21.02 -4.22
CA ARG A 64 -12.93 20.48 -5.41
C ARG A 64 -12.21 19.26 -5.95
N LEU A 65 -12.96 18.19 -6.23
CA LEU A 65 -12.49 16.98 -6.88
C LEU A 65 -12.28 17.19 -8.38
N GLY A 66 -11.17 16.66 -8.89
CA GLY A 66 -10.84 16.64 -10.31
C GLY A 66 -10.81 15.22 -10.88
N GLY A 67 -10.02 15.05 -11.93
CA GLY A 67 -9.73 13.76 -12.56
C GLY A 67 -8.80 12.87 -11.74
N ASP A 68 -8.23 11.88 -12.40
CA ASP A 68 -7.32 10.88 -11.88
C ASP A 68 -6.11 11.47 -11.14
N LEU A 69 -5.74 10.81 -10.03
CA LEU A 69 -4.56 11.19 -9.25
C LEU A 69 -3.28 10.68 -9.93
N SER A 70 -2.42 11.61 -10.34
CA SER A 70 -1.13 11.24 -10.96
C SER A 70 -0.17 10.58 -9.95
N GLY A 71 0.67 9.65 -10.43
CA GLY A 71 1.75 9.06 -9.62
C GLY A 71 2.74 10.09 -9.08
N ARG A 72 2.95 11.21 -9.77
CA ARG A 72 3.77 12.33 -9.27
C ARG A 72 3.14 13.01 -8.06
N SER A 73 1.81 13.15 -8.05
CA SER A 73 1.08 13.67 -6.90
C SER A 73 1.20 12.75 -5.68
N VAL A 74 1.14 11.43 -5.90
CA VAL A 74 1.38 10.42 -4.87
C VAL A 74 2.80 10.54 -4.30
N ALA A 75 3.83 10.59 -5.15
CA ALA A 75 5.21 10.75 -4.70
C ALA A 75 5.41 12.01 -3.82
N ARG A 76 4.86 13.14 -4.26
CA ARG A 76 4.90 14.38 -3.47
C ARG A 76 4.13 14.27 -2.15
N LEU A 77 3.01 13.54 -2.12
CA LEU A 77 2.26 13.30 -0.88
C LEU A 77 3.10 12.49 0.11
N VAL A 78 3.74 11.41 -0.35
CA VAL A 78 4.64 10.58 0.48
C VAL A 78 5.78 11.43 1.05
N GLN A 79 6.45 12.24 0.22
CA GLN A 79 7.51 13.14 0.69
C GLN A 79 7.02 14.13 1.75
N ARG A 80 5.82 14.73 1.55
CA ARG A 80 5.22 15.63 2.55
C ARG A 80 4.92 14.91 3.87
N LEU A 81 4.40 13.68 3.82
CA LEU A 81 4.13 12.88 5.01
C LEU A 81 5.43 12.47 5.73
N ALA A 82 6.45 12.04 4.99
CA ALA A 82 7.77 11.70 5.55
C ALA A 82 8.42 12.92 6.24
N ARG A 83 8.34 14.10 5.62
CA ARG A 83 8.81 15.36 6.22
C ARG A 83 8.06 15.66 7.52
N ARG A 84 6.74 15.53 7.52
CA ARG A 84 5.91 15.75 8.73
C ARG A 84 6.21 14.75 9.84
N ALA A 85 6.63 13.53 9.49
CA ALA A 85 7.05 12.50 10.42
C ALA A 85 8.49 12.68 10.94
N GLY A 86 9.20 13.73 10.55
CA GLY A 86 10.57 14.01 11.02
C GLY A 86 11.66 13.16 10.36
N VAL A 87 11.37 12.51 9.23
CA VAL A 87 12.36 11.69 8.52
C VAL A 87 13.41 12.61 7.87
N ALA A 88 14.67 12.45 8.27
CA ALA A 88 15.76 13.34 7.85
C ALA A 88 15.93 13.39 6.32
N ASN A 89 15.88 12.23 5.67
CA ASN A 89 16.02 12.06 4.23
C ASN A 89 14.67 11.96 3.50
N TRP A 90 13.64 12.70 3.96
CA TRP A 90 12.27 12.65 3.41
C TRP A 90 12.18 12.86 1.89
N LYS A 91 13.16 13.53 1.25
CA LYS A 91 13.20 13.75 -0.20
C LYS A 91 13.39 12.46 -0.99
N ASP A 92 14.02 11.46 -0.38
CA ASP A 92 14.33 10.18 -1.02
C ASP A 92 13.13 9.22 -0.99
N PHE A 93 12.04 9.60 -0.30
CA PHE A 93 10.85 8.79 -0.20
C PHE A 93 9.93 8.97 -1.41
N ALA A 94 9.38 7.86 -1.88
CA ALA A 94 8.36 7.81 -2.92
C ALA A 94 7.38 6.66 -2.66
N ALA A 95 6.41 6.46 -3.56
CA ALA A 95 5.47 5.35 -3.45
C ALA A 95 6.16 3.98 -3.34
N HIS A 96 7.30 3.79 -4.02
CA HIS A 96 8.07 2.53 -3.93
C HIS A 96 8.66 2.30 -2.54
N SER A 97 9.01 3.36 -1.81
CA SER A 97 9.53 3.29 -0.44
C SER A 97 8.49 2.71 0.54
N LEU A 98 7.20 2.95 0.30
CA LEU A 98 6.12 2.34 1.09
C LEU A 98 6.08 0.82 0.89
N ARG A 99 6.28 0.37 -0.34
CA ARG A 99 6.28 -1.05 -0.69
C ARG A 99 7.47 -1.80 -0.10
N SER A 100 8.68 -1.23 -0.20
CA SER A 100 9.87 -1.83 0.42
C SER A 100 9.77 -1.82 1.95
N GLY A 101 9.29 -0.72 2.54
CA GLY A 101 9.03 -0.64 3.98
C GLY A 101 8.05 -1.71 4.46
N PHE A 102 6.98 -1.96 3.70
CA PHE A 102 6.05 -3.06 4.00
C PHE A 102 6.73 -4.42 3.95
N ALA A 103 7.54 -4.70 2.92
CA ALA A 103 8.28 -5.96 2.83
C ALA A 103 9.22 -6.16 4.04
N THR A 104 9.91 -5.12 4.47
CA THR A 104 10.73 -5.17 5.70
C THR A 104 9.89 -5.40 6.95
N GLU A 105 8.73 -4.74 7.07
CA GLU A 105 7.85 -4.92 8.22
C GLU A 105 7.27 -6.34 8.31
N THR A 106 6.98 -6.98 7.18
CA THR A 106 6.55 -8.39 7.19
C THR A 106 7.60 -9.31 7.81
N GLY A 107 8.89 -9.07 7.53
CA GLY A 107 9.99 -9.81 8.16
C GLY A 107 10.10 -9.53 9.65
N ARG A 108 9.99 -8.26 10.06
CA ARG A 108 10.01 -7.87 11.48
C ARG A 108 8.87 -8.52 12.28
N ALA A 109 7.68 -8.59 11.67
CA ALA A 109 6.48 -9.19 12.25
C ALA A 109 6.44 -10.73 12.20
N GLY A 110 7.47 -11.38 11.62
CA GLY A 110 7.51 -12.85 11.50
C GLY A 110 6.52 -13.42 10.48
N VAL A 111 5.95 -12.58 9.61
CA VAL A 111 5.08 -13.03 8.51
C VAL A 111 5.93 -13.77 7.49
N THR A 112 5.42 -14.87 6.92
CA THR A 112 6.19 -15.65 5.95
C THR A 112 6.44 -14.84 4.68
N ALA A 113 7.58 -15.10 4.01
CA ALA A 113 7.89 -14.43 2.75
C ALA A 113 6.78 -14.65 1.70
N ALA A 114 6.18 -15.85 1.66
CA ALA A 114 5.08 -16.18 0.75
C ALA A 114 3.81 -15.35 1.01
N GLU A 115 3.46 -15.06 2.27
CA GLU A 115 2.33 -14.20 2.62
C GLU A 115 2.61 -12.73 2.28
N GLY A 116 3.81 -12.24 2.63
CA GLY A 116 4.22 -10.89 2.29
C GLY A 116 4.31 -10.64 0.78
N MET A 117 4.77 -11.63 0.02
CA MET A 117 4.78 -11.56 -1.45
C MET A 117 3.38 -11.54 -2.03
N ARG A 118 2.41 -12.30 -1.49
CA ARG A 118 1.01 -12.25 -1.92
C ARG A 118 0.39 -10.86 -1.71
N MET A 119 0.66 -10.23 -0.57
CA MET A 119 0.15 -8.88 -0.28
C MET A 119 0.82 -7.77 -1.08
N THR A 120 2.06 -7.97 -1.52
CA THR A 120 2.76 -6.98 -2.34
C THR A 120 2.61 -7.26 -3.84
N GLY A 121 2.41 -8.50 -4.28
CA GLY A 121 2.47 -8.88 -5.69
C GLY A 121 3.91 -8.95 -6.24
N HIS A 122 4.90 -9.21 -5.38
CA HIS A 122 6.24 -9.54 -5.87
C HIS A 122 6.25 -10.92 -6.51
N ARG A 123 6.74 -11.02 -7.75
CA ARG A 123 6.92 -12.31 -8.44
C ARG A 123 8.31 -12.92 -8.21
N SER A 124 9.31 -12.08 -7.94
CA SER A 124 10.66 -12.52 -7.65
C SER A 124 10.86 -12.65 -6.14
N LEU A 125 11.19 -13.86 -5.70
CA LEU A 125 11.58 -14.12 -4.32
C LEU A 125 12.87 -13.36 -3.98
N SER A 126 13.87 -13.36 -4.86
CA SER A 126 15.17 -12.71 -4.58
C SER A 126 15.06 -11.21 -4.27
N VAL A 127 14.13 -10.51 -4.93
CA VAL A 127 13.89 -9.08 -4.69
C VAL A 127 13.19 -8.85 -3.35
N PHE A 128 12.27 -9.74 -2.98
CA PHE A 128 11.51 -9.61 -1.74
C PHE A 128 12.33 -10.01 -0.51
N THR A 129 13.08 -11.11 -0.62
CA THR A 129 13.86 -11.71 0.46
C THR A 129 14.86 -10.74 1.06
N GLY A 130 15.56 -9.93 0.25
CA GLY A 130 16.51 -8.94 0.79
C GLY A 130 15.87 -7.92 1.74
N TYR A 131 14.64 -7.47 1.46
CA TYR A 131 13.90 -6.59 2.37
C TYR A 131 13.37 -7.33 3.61
N HIS A 132 12.86 -8.54 3.40
CA HIS A 132 12.26 -9.38 4.45
C HIS A 132 13.31 -9.82 5.48
N GLU A 133 14.45 -10.33 5.02
CA GLU A 133 15.56 -10.73 5.87
C GLU A 133 16.08 -9.55 6.69
N ALA A 134 16.26 -8.38 6.07
CA ALA A 134 16.68 -7.18 6.79
C ALA A 134 15.76 -6.81 7.97
N GLY A 135 14.46 -7.11 7.87
CA GLY A 135 13.50 -6.94 8.96
C GLY A 135 13.56 -8.04 10.02
N ALA A 136 13.89 -9.27 9.62
CA ALA A 136 13.90 -10.45 10.47
C ALA A 136 15.22 -10.68 11.25
N ILE A 137 16.32 -10.01 10.88
CA ILE A 137 17.67 -10.24 11.45
C ILE A 137 17.67 -10.40 12.98
N LEU A 138 17.04 -9.48 13.72
CA LEU A 138 17.04 -9.50 15.18
C LEU A 138 16.09 -10.53 15.80
N ASN A 139 15.07 -10.96 15.05
CA ASN A 139 14.02 -11.86 15.50
C ASN A 139 14.17 -13.27 14.92
N ASN A 140 15.31 -13.59 14.29
CA ASN A 140 15.53 -14.88 13.69
C ASN A 140 15.70 -15.96 14.77
N PRO A 141 14.79 -16.95 14.88
CA PRO A 141 14.90 -18.02 15.87
C PRO A 141 16.20 -18.82 15.73
N ALA A 142 16.78 -18.86 14.53
CA ALA A 142 18.05 -19.51 14.27
C ALA A 142 19.22 -18.94 15.11
N ALA A 143 19.11 -17.68 15.55
CA ALA A 143 20.13 -17.02 16.36
C ALA A 143 20.29 -17.61 17.78
N ARG A 144 19.33 -18.41 18.24
CA ARG A 144 19.30 -19.02 19.59
C ARG A 144 19.13 -20.54 19.56
N LEU A 145 19.55 -21.21 18.47
CA LEU A 145 19.37 -22.66 18.34
C LEU A 145 20.16 -23.48 19.37
N ALA A 146 21.15 -22.87 20.01
CA ALA A 146 21.98 -23.51 21.02
C ALA A 146 21.66 -23.03 22.46
N ASP A 147 20.66 -22.15 22.63
CA ASP A 147 20.14 -21.74 23.93
C ASP A 147 19.10 -22.77 24.42
#